data_AF-A0A7C4J9T7-F1
#
_entry.id   AF-A0A7C4J9T7-F1
#
_cell.length_a   1.000
_cell.length_b   1.000
_cell.length_c   1.000
_cell.angle_alpha   90.00
_cell.angle_beta   90.00
_cell.angle_gamma   90.00
#
_symmetry.space_group_name_H-M   'P 1'
#
loop_
_entity.id
_entity.type
_entity.pdbx_description
1 polymer ?
#
loop_
_entity_poly.entity_id
_entity_poly.type
_entity_poly.pdbx_seq_one_letter_code
_entity_poly.pdbx_strand_id
1 'polypeptide(L)'
;MAKGKRGKGFRLKWSGDVALAHAQEATVKAMMEIGLRIEGESKKELYKGHGVITGTLRRSIHTATPGYTWRDDDVKPAPGTPERGGQMALPTMKHNRIVVQVGSGLEYAIWVHQGHRSFEGYHFIRNGVDKVRPLVPGIVRKHAKARQ
;
A
#
# COMPACT_ATOMS: atom_id res chain seq x y z
N MET A 1 -6.30 4.12 68.08
CA MET A 1 -6.33 4.77 66.75
C MET A 1 -5.18 4.23 65.90
N ALA A 2 -5.45 3.42 64.88
CA ALA A 2 -4.41 2.83 64.04
C ALA A 2 -4.04 3.81 62.90
N LYS A 3 -2.77 4.26 62.87
CA LYS A 3 -2.23 5.07 61.77
C LYS A 3 -2.01 4.17 60.55
N GLY A 4 -2.91 4.25 59.58
CA GLY A 4 -2.77 3.56 58.29
C GLY A 4 -1.50 4.03 57.55
N LYS A 5 -0.64 3.08 57.18
CA LYS A 5 0.52 3.33 56.29
C LYS A 5 -0.01 3.76 54.92
N ARG A 6 0.11 5.04 54.58
CA ARG A 6 -0.11 5.50 53.20
C ARG A 6 0.93 4.83 52.30
N GLY A 7 0.49 3.93 51.43
CA GLY A 7 1.36 3.30 50.43
C GLY A 7 2.07 4.39 49.61
N LYS A 8 3.37 4.21 49.35
CA LYS A 8 4.13 5.10 48.46
C LYS A 8 3.41 5.11 47.10
N GLY A 9 2.84 6.25 46.72
CA GLY A 9 2.16 6.40 45.44
C GLY A 9 3.11 6.08 44.29
N PHE A 10 2.66 5.27 43.35
CA PHE A 10 3.41 5.01 42.11
C PHE A 10 3.32 6.25 41.21
N ARG A 11 4.46 6.73 40.71
CA ARG A 11 4.51 7.81 39.72
C ARG A 11 4.65 7.17 38.34
N LEU A 12 3.58 7.16 37.56
CA LEU A 12 3.61 6.71 36.18
C LEU A 12 4.44 7.70 35.35
N LYS A 13 5.46 7.20 34.65
CA LYS A 13 6.19 7.99 33.65
C LYS A 13 5.43 7.86 32.33
N TRP A 14 4.92 8.98 31.83
CA TRP A 14 4.35 9.05 30.48
C TRP A 14 5.46 8.84 29.44
N SER A 15 5.25 7.91 28.52
CA SER A 15 6.18 7.58 27.43
C SER A 15 5.52 7.85 26.07
N GLY A 16 4.87 9.00 25.93
CA GLY A 16 4.09 9.35 24.73
C GLY A 16 4.90 9.28 23.44
N ASP A 17 6.14 9.76 23.45
CA ASP A 17 7.00 9.76 22.26
C ASP A 17 7.33 8.35 21.79
N VAL A 18 7.56 7.43 22.74
CA VAL A 18 7.80 6.01 22.45
C VAL A 18 6.54 5.36 21.88
N ALA A 19 5.37 5.63 22.47
CA ALA A 19 4.09 5.13 21.97
C ALA A 19 3.79 5.66 20.56
N LEU A 20 4.10 6.92 20.29
CA LEU A 20 3.93 7.54 18.98
C LEU A 20 4.86 6.92 17.93
N ALA A 21 6.14 6.73 18.26
CA ALA A 21 7.10 6.08 17.37
C ALA A 21 6.67 4.64 17.02
N HIS A 22 6.15 3.90 18.00
CA HIS A 22 5.61 2.55 17.76
C HIS A 22 4.36 2.57 16.88
N ALA A 23 3.44 3.51 17.11
CA ALA A 23 2.25 3.66 16.27
C ALA A 23 2.62 4.01 14.82
N GLN A 24 3.62 4.88 14.62
CA GLN A 24 4.13 5.24 13.30
C GLN A 24 4.73 4.02 12.59
N GLU A 25 5.60 3.26 13.25
CA GLU A 25 6.21 2.06 12.66
C GLU A 25 5.15 1.01 12.28
N ALA A 26 4.18 0.75 13.15
CA ALA A 26 3.08 -0.17 12.87
C ALA A 26 2.24 0.30 11.67
N THR A 27 1.98 1.60 11.58
CA THR A 27 1.22 2.18 10.47
C THR A 27 1.99 2.11 9.16
N VAL A 28 3.31 2.32 9.18
CA VAL A 28 4.18 2.14 8.00
C VAL A 28 4.09 0.71 7.48
N LYS A 29 4.27 -0.29 8.35
CA LYS A 29 4.18 -1.72 7.95
C LYS A 29 2.80 -2.09 7.43
N ALA A 30 1.74 -1.56 8.05
CA ALA A 30 0.38 -1.75 7.57
C ALA A 30 0.19 -1.16 6.17
N MET A 31 0.68 0.06 5.92
CA MET A 31 0.56 0.71 4.61
C MET A 31 1.35 -0.02 3.51
N MET A 32 2.52 -0.57 3.83
CA MET A 32 3.29 -1.44 2.92
C MET A 32 2.49 -2.68 2.51
N GLU A 33 1.89 -3.38 3.49
CA GLU A 33 1.07 -4.57 3.22
C GLU A 33 -0.20 -4.23 2.44
N ILE A 34 -0.86 -3.11 2.74
CA ILE A 34 -2.03 -2.63 2.02
C ILE A 34 -1.69 -2.40 0.53
N GLY A 35 -0.59 -1.68 0.24
CA GLY A 35 -0.14 -1.45 -1.13
C GLY A 35 0.09 -2.76 -1.89
N LEU A 36 0.85 -3.68 -1.32
CA LEU A 36 1.13 -4.99 -1.92
C LEU A 36 -0.14 -5.82 -2.18
N ARG A 37 -1.12 -5.78 -1.28
CA ARG A 37 -2.40 -6.45 -1.48
C ARG A 37 -3.20 -5.81 -2.61
N ILE A 38 -3.22 -4.48 -2.70
CA ILE A 38 -3.92 -3.76 -3.79
C ILE A 38 -3.28 -4.14 -5.13
N GLU A 39 -1.96 -4.12 -5.20
CA GLU A 39 -1.22 -4.58 -6.39
C GLU A 39 -1.60 -6.02 -6.76
N GLY A 40 -1.56 -6.93 -5.79
CA GLY A 40 -1.89 -8.34 -5.99
C GLY A 40 -3.31 -8.54 -6.51
N GLU A 41 -4.30 -7.88 -5.91
CA GLU A 41 -5.70 -7.95 -6.36
C GLU A 41 -5.89 -7.33 -7.75
N SER A 42 -5.21 -6.21 -8.03
CA SER A 42 -5.25 -5.57 -9.35
C SER A 42 -4.68 -6.50 -10.43
N LYS A 43 -3.60 -7.22 -10.12
CA LYS A 43 -2.95 -8.16 -11.06
C LYS A 43 -3.75 -9.43 -11.32
N LYS A 44 -4.63 -9.86 -10.40
CA LYS A 44 -5.49 -11.04 -10.58
C LYS A 44 -6.54 -10.84 -11.67
N GLU A 45 -6.91 -9.59 -11.96
CA GLU A 45 -7.90 -9.26 -12.99
C GLU A 45 -7.30 -9.22 -14.41
N LEU A 46 -5.97 -9.35 -14.52
CA LEU A 46 -5.24 -9.28 -15.78
C LEU A 46 -5.02 -10.68 -16.36
N TYR A 47 -5.77 -11.00 -17.41
CA TYR A 47 -5.61 -12.21 -18.22
C TYR A 47 -5.65 -11.87 -19.72
N LYS A 48 -5.13 -12.77 -20.56
CA LYS A 48 -5.07 -12.57 -22.02
C LYS A 48 -6.47 -12.27 -22.57
N GLY A 49 -6.59 -11.22 -23.38
CA GLY A 49 -7.87 -10.77 -23.94
C GLY A 49 -8.65 -9.76 -23.08
N HIS A 50 -8.22 -9.50 -21.84
CA HIS A 50 -8.86 -8.56 -20.91
C HIS A 50 -7.90 -7.40 -20.59
N GLY A 51 -7.59 -6.58 -21.60
CA GLY A 51 -6.66 -5.46 -21.49
C GLY A 51 -5.16 -5.82 -21.47
N VAL A 52 -4.84 -7.12 -21.54
CA VAL A 52 -3.47 -7.65 -21.59
C VAL A 52 -3.16 -8.08 -23.03
N ILE A 53 -2.55 -7.17 -23.81
CA ILE A 53 -1.97 -7.49 -25.13
C ILE A 53 -0.66 -8.27 -24.95
N THR A 54 0.16 -7.81 -24.01
CA THR A 54 1.39 -8.45 -23.55
C THR A 54 1.40 -8.45 -22.02
N GLY A 55 2.18 -9.33 -21.37
CA GLY A 55 2.32 -9.35 -19.91
C GLY A 55 2.84 -8.04 -19.29
N THR A 56 3.20 -7.05 -20.12
CA THR A 56 3.76 -5.74 -19.76
C THR A 56 2.87 -4.97 -18.80
N LEU A 57 1.55 -4.88 -19.04
CA LEU A 57 0.63 -4.21 -18.11
C LEU A 57 0.62 -4.85 -16.72
N ARG A 58 0.71 -6.18 -16.67
CA ARG A 58 0.76 -6.90 -15.39
C ARG A 58 2.05 -6.63 -14.64
N ARG A 59 3.18 -6.41 -15.33
CA ARG A 59 4.46 -6.06 -14.69
C ARG A 59 4.49 -4.61 -14.22
N SER A 60 3.83 -3.69 -14.94
CA SER A 60 3.85 -2.26 -14.65
C SER A 60 2.92 -1.85 -13.52
N ILE A 61 1.93 -2.67 -13.15
CA ILE A 61 1.13 -2.38 -11.97
C ILE A 61 1.97 -2.69 -10.74
N HIS A 62 2.31 -1.69 -9.94
CA HIS A 62 3.06 -1.91 -8.72
C HIS A 62 2.80 -0.86 -7.65
N THR A 63 3.21 -1.21 -6.44
CA THR A 63 3.31 -0.28 -5.32
C THR A 63 4.61 0.52 -5.42
N ALA A 64 4.58 1.81 -5.12
CA ALA A 64 5.74 2.70 -5.18
C ALA A 64 5.77 3.72 -4.04
N THR A 65 6.98 4.18 -3.71
CA THR A 65 7.18 5.27 -2.75
C THR A 65 6.62 6.57 -3.34
N PRO A 66 6.00 7.45 -2.53
CA PRO A 66 5.57 8.76 -2.99
C PRO A 66 6.66 9.53 -3.74
N GLY A 67 6.34 10.01 -4.95
CA GLY A 67 7.29 10.71 -5.81
C GLY A 67 7.94 9.84 -6.89
N TYR A 68 7.52 8.57 -7.01
CA TYR A 68 7.96 7.68 -8.08
C TYR A 68 7.65 8.25 -9.48
N THR A 69 8.61 8.10 -10.39
CA THR A 69 8.51 8.54 -11.78
C THR A 69 7.88 7.44 -12.64
N TRP A 70 6.56 7.41 -12.70
CA TRP A 70 5.81 6.39 -13.44
C TRP A 70 6.17 6.32 -14.93
N ARG A 71 6.54 7.44 -15.56
CA ARG A 71 6.91 7.47 -16.98
C ARG A 71 8.04 6.50 -17.33
N ASP A 72 8.91 6.17 -16.37
CA ASP A 72 10.04 5.26 -16.57
C ASP A 72 9.60 3.77 -16.63
N ASP A 73 8.31 3.48 -16.43
CA ASP A 73 7.73 2.15 -16.64
C ASP A 73 7.33 1.92 -18.10
N ASP A 74 7.21 2.97 -18.92
CA ASP A 74 6.85 2.88 -20.34
C ASP A 74 8.02 2.42 -21.21
N VAL A 75 8.50 1.22 -20.87
CA VAL A 75 9.61 0.55 -21.54
C VAL A 75 9.10 -0.65 -22.32
N LYS A 76 9.60 -0.79 -23.54
CA LYS A 76 9.24 -1.93 -24.40
C LYS A 76 9.69 -3.24 -23.72
N PRO A 77 8.83 -4.28 -23.68
CA PRO A 77 9.22 -5.60 -23.17
C PRO A 77 10.37 -6.19 -24.00
N ALA A 78 11.42 -6.63 -23.31
CA ALA A 78 12.58 -7.34 -23.85
C ALA A 78 13.03 -8.43 -22.86
N PRO A 79 13.85 -9.41 -23.30
CA PRO A 79 14.54 -10.31 -22.38
C PRO A 79 15.34 -9.49 -21.36
N GLY A 80 15.01 -9.63 -20.07
CA GLY A 80 15.64 -8.86 -18.99
C GLY A 80 14.92 -7.58 -18.55
N THR A 81 13.77 -7.23 -19.14
CA THR A 81 12.93 -6.14 -18.59
C THR A 81 12.52 -6.49 -17.14
N PRO A 82 12.77 -5.61 -16.16
CA PRO A 82 12.52 -5.91 -14.76
C PRO A 82 11.02 -6.08 -14.46
N GLU A 83 10.69 -7.00 -13.55
CA GLU A 83 9.41 -6.98 -12.84
C GLU A 83 9.45 -5.83 -11.83
N ARG A 84 8.47 -4.92 -11.90
CA ARG A 84 8.39 -3.76 -10.98
C ARG A 84 7.59 -4.07 -9.71
N GLY A 85 6.73 -5.08 -9.78
CA GLY A 85 5.86 -5.46 -8.69
C GLY A 85 6.48 -6.34 -7.62
N GLY A 86 5.69 -6.59 -6.57
CA GLY A 86 6.06 -7.43 -5.43
C GLY A 86 7.12 -6.80 -4.52
N GLN A 87 7.55 -5.57 -4.80
CA GLN A 87 8.53 -4.85 -4.01
C GLN A 87 7.86 -4.00 -2.95
N MET A 88 8.43 -4.02 -1.76
CA MET A 88 7.98 -3.16 -0.67
C MET A 88 8.35 -1.71 -0.96
N ALA A 89 7.34 -0.88 -1.19
CA ALA A 89 7.51 0.56 -1.25
C ALA A 89 7.56 1.15 0.16
N LEU A 90 8.58 1.95 0.45
CA LEU A 90 8.64 2.70 1.70
C LEU A 90 7.60 3.82 1.67
N PRO A 91 6.62 3.85 2.59
CA PRO A 91 5.68 4.94 2.68
C PRO A 91 6.37 6.22 3.14
N THR A 92 5.88 7.37 2.69
CA THR A 92 6.40 8.69 3.14
C THR A 92 5.38 9.39 4.00
N MET A 93 5.87 10.12 5.02
CA MET A 93 5.06 11.06 5.80
C MET A 93 4.79 12.33 4.97
N LYS A 94 3.53 12.61 4.67
CA LYS A 94 3.10 13.83 4.00
C LYS A 94 1.94 14.46 4.78
N HIS A 95 2.15 15.65 5.35
CA HIS A 95 1.13 16.39 6.12
C HIS A 95 0.39 15.53 7.16
N ASN A 96 1.14 14.84 8.04
CA ASN A 96 0.59 13.93 9.06
C ASN A 96 -0.16 12.70 8.50
N ARG A 97 0.15 12.29 7.26
CA ARG A 97 -0.39 11.08 6.63
C ARG A 97 0.75 10.19 6.18
N ILE A 98 0.61 8.89 6.40
CA ILE A 98 1.50 7.88 5.83
C ILE A 98 0.91 7.49 4.48
N VAL A 99 1.67 7.72 3.40
CA VAL A 99 1.18 7.55 2.03
C VAL A 99 2.06 6.55 1.28
N VAL A 100 1.42 5.69 0.50
CA VAL A 100 2.04 4.84 -0.52
C VAL A 100 1.31 5.08 -1.84
N GLN A 101 1.98 4.89 -2.97
CA GLN A 101 1.36 4.97 -4.29
C GLN A 101 1.15 3.57 -4.85
N VAL A 102 0.05 3.36 -5.57
CA VAL A 102 -0.18 2.16 -6.38
C VAL A 102 -0.66 2.64 -7.75
N GLY A 103 -0.01 2.15 -8.80
CA GLY A 103 -0.18 2.71 -10.13
C GLY A 103 0.41 1.84 -11.23
N SER A 104 0.36 2.37 -12.45
CA SER A 104 1.02 1.82 -13.63
C SER A 104 1.46 2.99 -14.50
N GLY A 105 2.68 2.93 -15.01
CA GLY A 105 3.25 3.99 -15.83
C GLY A 105 3.24 3.78 -17.35
N LEU A 106 2.60 2.72 -17.85
CA LEU A 106 2.47 2.49 -19.29
C LEU A 106 1.44 3.45 -19.91
N GLU A 107 1.79 4.07 -21.03
CA GLU A 107 0.90 5.04 -21.69
C GLU A 107 -0.44 4.39 -22.08
N TYR A 108 -0.41 3.19 -22.66
CA TYR A 108 -1.65 2.50 -23.05
C TYR A 108 -2.49 2.04 -21.86
N ALA A 109 -1.90 1.93 -20.65
CA ALA A 109 -2.62 1.46 -19.48
C ALA A 109 -3.73 2.43 -19.06
N ILE A 110 -3.61 3.72 -19.37
CA ILE A 110 -4.66 4.69 -19.06
C ILE A 110 -5.98 4.32 -19.74
N TRP A 111 -5.93 3.93 -21.01
CA TRP A 111 -7.10 3.56 -21.79
C TRP A 111 -7.71 2.25 -21.30
N VAL A 112 -6.87 1.31 -20.86
CA VAL A 112 -7.31 0.03 -20.33
C VAL A 112 -7.94 0.19 -18.94
N HIS A 113 -7.36 1.04 -18.09
CA HIS A 113 -7.84 1.24 -16.72
C HIS A 113 -9.02 2.21 -16.62
N GLN A 114 -9.01 3.30 -17.38
CA GLN A 114 -9.96 4.40 -17.26
C GLN A 114 -10.97 4.46 -18.41
N GLY A 115 -10.76 3.66 -19.46
CA GLY A 115 -11.63 3.64 -20.61
C GLY A 115 -11.39 4.80 -21.59
N HIS A 116 -12.22 4.83 -22.63
CA HIS A 116 -12.35 5.89 -23.63
C HIS A 116 -13.81 5.94 -24.12
N ARG A 117 -14.10 6.77 -25.13
CA ARG A 117 -15.47 7.07 -25.61
C ARG A 117 -16.39 5.86 -25.86
N SER A 118 -15.85 4.67 -26.13
CA SER A 118 -16.62 3.46 -26.45
C SER A 118 -16.36 2.28 -25.50
N PHE A 119 -15.60 2.51 -24.43
CA PHE A 119 -15.18 1.47 -23.50
C PHE A 119 -14.98 2.09 -22.11
N GLU A 120 -15.69 1.60 -21.10
CA GLU A 120 -15.65 2.22 -19.75
C GLU A 120 -14.32 2.03 -19.01
N GLY A 121 -13.47 1.10 -19.47
CA GLY A 121 -12.27 0.70 -18.75
C GLY A 121 -12.53 -0.50 -17.85
N TYR A 122 -11.48 -1.26 -17.55
CA TYR A 122 -11.59 -2.40 -16.62
C TYR A 122 -11.35 -2.01 -15.17
N HIS A 123 -10.82 -0.82 -14.91
CA HIS A 123 -10.65 -0.27 -13.56
C HIS A 123 -9.82 -1.13 -12.59
N PHE A 124 -8.88 -1.96 -13.08
CA PHE A 124 -8.12 -2.93 -12.27
C PHE A 124 -7.56 -2.39 -10.94
N ILE A 125 -6.95 -1.20 -10.96
CA ILE A 125 -6.37 -0.60 -9.74
C ILE A 125 -7.47 -0.20 -8.74
N ARG A 126 -8.56 0.38 -9.23
CA ARG A 126 -9.72 0.73 -8.39
C ARG A 126 -10.35 -0.52 -7.80
N ASN A 127 -10.54 -1.56 -8.60
CA ASN A 127 -11.10 -2.83 -8.12
C ASN A 127 -10.20 -3.47 -7.06
N GLY A 128 -8.87 -3.40 -7.25
CA GLY A 128 -7.89 -3.81 -6.24
C GLY A 128 -8.03 -3.02 -4.92
N VAL A 129 -8.20 -1.70 -5.00
CA VAL A 129 -8.48 -0.86 -3.82
C VAL A 129 -9.77 -1.30 -3.13
N ASP A 130 -10.84 -1.50 -3.89
CA ASP A 130 -12.16 -1.83 -3.34
C ASP A 130 -12.18 -3.21 -2.67
N LYS A 131 -11.45 -4.19 -3.21
CA LYS A 131 -11.25 -5.52 -2.59
C LYS A 131 -10.43 -5.47 -1.30
N VAL A 132 -9.43 -4.60 -1.22
CA VAL A 132 -8.55 -4.50 -0.03
C VAL A 132 -9.12 -3.61 1.05
N ARG A 133 -9.93 -2.60 0.70
CA ARG A 133 -10.59 -1.67 1.63
C ARG A 133 -11.22 -2.36 2.85
N PRO A 134 -12.05 -3.41 2.73
CA PRO A 134 -12.63 -4.08 3.91
C PRO A 134 -11.60 -4.79 4.80
N LEU A 135 -10.41 -5.10 4.28
CA LEU A 135 -9.34 -5.79 5.02
C LEU A 135 -8.46 -4.83 5.84
N VAL A 136 -8.49 -3.53 5.52
CA VAL A 136 -7.61 -2.51 6.14
C VAL A 136 -7.64 -2.53 7.67
N PRO A 137 -8.81 -2.56 8.35
CA PRO A 137 -8.83 -2.62 9.82
C PRO A 137 -8.17 -3.87 10.40
N GLY A 138 -8.22 -4.99 9.69
CA GLY A 138 -7.54 -6.23 10.08
C GLY A 138 -6.02 -6.11 9.96
N ILE A 139 -5.54 -5.54 8.85
CA ILE A 139 -4.11 -5.33 8.58
C ILE A 139 -3.51 -4.37 9.61
N VAL A 140 -4.18 -3.25 9.89
CA VAL A 140 -3.73 -2.28 10.92
C VAL A 140 -3.65 -2.95 12.29
N ARG A 141 -4.68 -3.71 12.69
CA ARG A 141 -4.68 -4.44 13.97
C ARG A 141 -3.56 -5.47 14.07
N LYS A 142 -3.26 -6.19 12.98
CA LYS A 142 -2.15 -7.16 12.92
C LYS A 142 -0.82 -6.48 13.23
N HIS A 143 -0.51 -5.37 12.58
CA HIS A 143 0.78 -4.67 12.77
C HIS A 143 0.85 -3.88 14.08
N ALA A 144 -0.29 -3.42 14.62
CA ALA A 144 -0.34 -2.80 15.94
C ALA A 144 -0.07 -3.79 17.09
N LYS A 145 -0.41 -5.08 16.92
CA LYS A 145 -0.25 -6.13 17.94
C LYS A 145 1.08 -6.87 17.91
N ALA A 146 1.78 -6.89 16.78
CA ALA A 146 3.01 -7.67 16.57
C ALA A 146 4.23 -7.23 17.44
N ARG A 147 4.01 -6.39 18.46
CA ARG A 147 5.03 -5.84 19.37
C ARG A 147 4.60 -5.81 20.85
N GLN A 148 3.43 -6.34 21.18
CA GLN A 148 3.06 -6.65 22.57
C GLN A 148 3.57 -8.04 22.92
#